data_AF-A0A959L9W5-F1
#
_entry.id   AF-A0A959L9W5-F1
#
_cell.length_a   1.000
_cell.length_b   1.000
_cell.length_c   1.000
_cell.angle_alpha   90.00
_cell.angle_beta   90.00
_cell.angle_gamma   90.00
#
_symmetry.space_group_name_H-M   'P 1'
#
loop_
_entity.id
_entity.type
_entity.pdbx_description
1 polymer ?
#
loop_
_entity_poly.entity_id
_entity_poly.type
_entity_poly.pdbx_seq_one_letter_code
_entity_poly.pdbx_strand_id
1 'polypeptide(L)'
;LMIEGSQIDWGCHANVDELVIEEIKEFDRVIGKILDFAEKDGETLVVVTADHETGGFSLVGENQKGEPKGSFVTKYHTATMVPVFAYGPSSEMFAGVYENTEIHNKILEAIQIVE
;
A
#
# COMPACT_ATOMS: atom_id res chain seq x y z
N LEU A 1 -12.81 5.83 -7.21
CA LEU A 1 -13.01 4.54 -6.51
C LEU A 1 -11.95 4.42 -5.43
N MET A 2 -12.29 3.94 -4.23
CA MET A 2 -11.32 3.69 -3.16
C MET A 2 -11.48 2.24 -2.72
N ILE A 3 -10.35 1.54 -2.59
CA ILE A 3 -10.26 0.13 -2.19
C ILE A 3 -9.20 0.04 -1.09
N GLU A 4 -9.54 -0.66 0.00
CA GLU A 4 -8.70 -0.76 1.20
C GLU A 4 -8.48 -2.23 1.58
N GLY A 5 -7.22 -2.61 1.74
CA GLY A 5 -6.82 -3.90 2.33
C GLY A 5 -6.69 -3.80 3.85
N SER A 6 -7.80 -3.56 4.54
CA SER A 6 -7.81 -3.12 5.95
C SER A 6 -7.24 -4.14 6.95
N GLN A 7 -7.30 -5.44 6.64
CA GLN A 7 -6.87 -6.48 7.56
C GLN A 7 -5.34 -6.63 7.66
N ILE A 8 -4.57 -6.00 6.76
CA ILE A 8 -3.10 -5.93 6.89
C ILE A 8 -2.73 -5.29 8.24
N ASP A 9 -3.39 -4.17 8.56
CA ASP A 9 -3.21 -3.46 9.83
C ASP A 9 -3.60 -4.32 11.03
N TRP A 10 -4.74 -5.03 10.94
CA TRP A 10 -5.21 -5.92 12.01
C TRP A 10 -4.24 -7.09 12.26
N GLY A 11 -3.70 -7.68 11.20
CA GLY A 11 -2.67 -8.71 11.30
C GLY A 11 -1.42 -8.20 12.00
N CYS A 12 -1.01 -6.97 11.70
CA CYS A 12 0.11 -6.31 12.37
C CYS A 12 -0.20 -6.00 13.84
N HIS A 13 -1.36 -5.45 14.19
CA HIS A 13 -1.75 -5.22 15.59
C HIS A 13 -1.79 -6.52 16.42
N ALA A 14 -2.16 -7.62 15.80
CA ALA A 14 -2.17 -8.95 16.41
C ALA A 14 -0.76 -9.58 16.52
N ASN A 15 0.25 -9.01 15.85
CA ASN A 15 1.59 -9.57 15.65
C ASN A 15 1.54 -10.99 15.06
N VAL A 16 0.67 -11.22 14.08
CA VAL A 16 0.52 -12.51 13.38
C VAL A 16 1.05 -12.36 11.96
N ASP A 17 2.31 -12.73 11.73
CA ASP A 17 3.00 -12.58 10.45
C ASP A 17 2.35 -13.40 9.32
N GLU A 18 1.84 -14.60 9.61
CA GLU A 18 1.08 -15.42 8.65
C GLU A 18 -0.16 -14.67 8.10
N LEU A 19 -0.89 -13.96 8.97
CA LEU A 19 -2.06 -13.16 8.57
C LEU A 19 -1.63 -11.96 7.72
N VAL A 20 -0.58 -11.25 8.12
CA VAL A 20 -0.03 -10.13 7.33
C VAL A 20 0.35 -10.59 5.93
N ILE A 21 1.03 -11.75 5.82
CA ILE A 21 1.45 -12.31 4.54
C ILE A 21 0.24 -12.66 3.66
N GLU A 22 -0.79 -13.27 4.20
CA GLU A 22 -1.99 -13.62 3.41
C GLU A 22 -2.78 -12.39 2.97
N GLU A 23 -2.96 -11.38 3.84
CA GLU A 23 -3.66 -10.15 3.48
C GLU A 23 -2.89 -9.32 2.44
N ILE A 24 -1.56 -9.28 2.52
CA ILE A 24 -0.71 -8.65 1.48
C ILE A 24 -0.85 -9.39 0.15
N LYS A 25 -0.88 -10.74 0.14
CA LYS A 25 -1.12 -11.51 -1.09
C LYS A 25 -2.51 -11.24 -1.67
N GLU A 26 -3.53 -11.07 -0.84
CA GLU A 26 -4.87 -10.73 -1.32
C GLU A 26 -4.90 -9.33 -1.93
N PHE A 27 -4.32 -8.34 -1.26
CA PHE A 27 -4.22 -6.98 -1.79
C PHE A 27 -3.43 -6.91 -3.10
N ASP A 28 -2.32 -7.66 -3.22
CA ASP A 28 -1.54 -7.78 -4.45
C ASP A 28 -2.37 -8.33 -5.63
N ARG A 29 -3.18 -9.38 -5.39
CA ARG A 29 -4.09 -9.91 -6.43
C ARG A 29 -5.11 -8.86 -6.89
N VAL A 30 -5.63 -8.06 -5.96
CA VAL A 30 -6.57 -6.97 -6.27
C VAL A 30 -5.87 -5.87 -7.08
N ILE A 31 -4.67 -5.46 -6.70
CA ILE A 31 -3.84 -4.51 -7.46
C ILE A 31 -3.63 -5.02 -8.88
N GLY A 32 -3.27 -6.30 -9.05
CA GLY A 32 -3.11 -6.91 -10.38
C GLY A 32 -4.35 -6.73 -11.27
N LYS A 33 -5.56 -6.93 -10.71
CA LYS A 33 -6.82 -6.70 -11.45
C LYS A 33 -7.07 -5.24 -11.79
N ILE A 34 -6.68 -4.32 -10.92
CA ILE A 34 -6.80 -2.88 -11.16
C ILE A 34 -5.82 -2.45 -12.26
N LEU A 35 -4.60 -2.98 -12.26
CA LEU A 35 -3.61 -2.72 -13.29
C LEU A 35 -4.04 -3.28 -14.66
N ASP A 36 -4.56 -4.52 -14.70
CA ASP A 36 -5.14 -5.11 -15.93
C ASP A 36 -6.25 -4.19 -16.52
N PHE A 37 -7.09 -3.63 -15.65
CA PHE A 37 -8.15 -2.71 -16.04
C PHE A 37 -7.57 -1.38 -16.56
N ALA A 38 -6.66 -0.76 -15.80
CA ALA A 38 -6.09 0.54 -16.13
C ALA A 38 -5.27 0.49 -17.43
N GLU A 39 -4.53 -0.59 -17.67
CA GLU A 39 -3.80 -0.79 -18.93
C GLU A 39 -4.75 -0.88 -20.12
N LYS A 40 -5.88 -1.59 -19.98
CA LYS A 40 -6.87 -1.71 -21.04
C LYS A 40 -7.61 -0.41 -21.32
N ASP A 41 -7.90 0.36 -20.28
CA ASP A 41 -8.64 1.62 -20.35
C ASP A 41 -7.77 2.76 -20.92
N GLY A 42 -6.49 2.83 -20.53
CA GLY A 42 -5.54 3.84 -20.99
C GLY A 42 -5.69 5.23 -20.36
N GLU A 43 -6.86 5.53 -19.78
CA GLU A 43 -7.19 6.83 -19.18
C GLU A 43 -7.32 6.75 -17.64
N THR A 44 -7.00 5.59 -17.06
CA THR A 44 -7.15 5.35 -15.62
C THR A 44 -5.83 5.60 -14.87
N LEU A 45 -5.85 6.55 -13.94
CA LEU A 45 -4.82 6.73 -12.92
C LEU A 45 -5.07 5.78 -11.74
N VAL A 46 -4.04 5.01 -11.37
CA VAL A 46 -4.00 4.15 -10.19
C VAL A 46 -2.97 4.71 -9.22
N VAL A 47 -3.37 4.93 -7.97
CA VAL A 47 -2.48 5.32 -6.86
C VAL A 47 -2.64 4.30 -5.74
N VAL A 48 -1.52 3.73 -5.28
CA VAL A 48 -1.45 2.74 -4.20
C VAL A 48 -0.53 3.30 -3.11
N THR A 49 -1.01 3.37 -1.88
CA THR A 49 -0.24 3.82 -0.72
C THR A 49 -0.73 3.09 0.52
N ALA A 50 -0.01 3.24 1.63
CA ALA A 50 -0.55 2.99 2.97
C ALA A 50 -0.93 4.31 3.64
N ASP A 51 -1.75 4.21 4.68
CA ASP A 51 -2.10 5.30 5.61
C ASP A 51 -1.06 5.44 6.72
N HIS A 52 -0.52 4.33 7.22
CA HIS A 52 0.61 4.26 8.14
C HIS A 52 1.28 2.87 8.16
N GLU A 53 2.41 2.74 8.87
CA GLU A 53 2.99 1.45 9.22
C GLU A 53 2.46 0.97 10.57
N THR A 54 2.26 -0.33 10.71
CA THR A 54 1.80 -0.96 11.96
C THR A 54 2.71 -2.09 12.40
N GLY A 55 3.09 -2.07 13.68
CA GLY A 55 3.81 -3.15 14.35
C GLY A 55 5.34 -3.03 14.33
N GLY A 56 5.90 -2.14 13.52
CA GLY A 56 7.34 -2.08 13.23
C GLY A 56 7.83 -3.42 12.69
N PHE A 57 7.11 -3.93 11.68
CA PHE A 57 7.33 -5.25 11.10
C PHE A 57 8.69 -5.34 10.41
N SER A 58 9.36 -6.48 10.55
CA SER A 58 10.62 -6.76 9.86
C SER A 58 10.75 -8.24 9.54
N LEU A 59 11.31 -8.54 8.36
CA LEU A 59 11.69 -9.90 8.00
C LEU A 59 12.98 -10.27 8.73
N VAL A 60 12.95 -11.35 9.50
CA VAL A 60 14.07 -11.79 10.35
C VAL A 60 14.68 -13.13 9.91
N GLY A 61 14.28 -13.63 8.75
CA GLY A 61 14.78 -14.87 8.16
C GLY A 61 13.64 -15.76 7.68
N GLU A 62 13.81 -17.07 7.85
CA GLU A 62 12.83 -18.08 7.43
C GLU A 62 12.41 -18.96 8.62
N ASN A 63 11.21 -19.52 8.54
CA ASN A 63 10.74 -20.55 9.46
C ASN A 63 11.29 -21.94 9.05
N GLN A 64 10.96 -22.98 9.82
CA GLN A 64 11.46 -24.35 9.56
C GLN A 64 11.00 -24.95 8.22
N LYS A 65 9.99 -24.35 7.58
CA LYS A 65 9.48 -24.75 6.26
C LYS A 65 10.14 -23.97 5.11
N GLY A 66 11.07 -23.04 5.41
CA GLY A 66 11.69 -22.15 4.42
C GLY A 66 10.79 -20.98 4.00
N GLU A 67 9.75 -20.67 4.78
CA GLU A 67 8.86 -19.53 4.49
C GLU A 67 9.37 -18.28 5.20
N PRO A 68 9.19 -17.08 4.64
CA PRO A 68 9.60 -15.83 5.28
C PRO A 68 9.01 -15.69 6.68
N LYS A 69 9.84 -15.30 7.65
CA LYS A 69 9.43 -15.09 9.04
C LYS A 69 9.46 -13.61 9.39
N GLY A 70 8.35 -13.14 9.94
CA GLY A 70 8.21 -11.77 10.44
C GLY A 70 8.54 -11.63 11.93
N SER A 71 8.87 -10.41 12.34
CA SER A 71 8.94 -10.01 13.74
C SER A 71 8.39 -8.60 13.90
N PHE A 72 7.88 -8.31 15.08
CA PHE A 72 7.24 -7.04 15.43
C PHE A 72 7.91 -6.45 16.67
N VAL A 73 7.95 -5.12 16.77
CA VAL A 73 8.51 -4.40 17.94
C VAL A 73 7.43 -3.71 18.77
N THR A 74 6.21 -3.58 18.25
CA THR A 74 5.07 -2.98 18.92
C THR A 74 3.76 -3.63 18.45
N LYS A 75 2.65 -3.33 19.13
CA LYS A 75 1.27 -3.63 18.69
C LYS A 75 0.52 -2.37 18.25
N TYR A 76 1.24 -1.30 17.93
CA TYR A 76 0.68 0.00 17.54
C TYR A 76 1.37 0.48 16.26
N HIS A 77 0.99 1.66 15.79
CA HIS A 77 1.58 2.25 14.59
C HIS A 77 3.01 2.73 14.83
N THR A 78 3.79 2.86 13.76
CA THR A 78 5.08 3.54 13.78
C THR A 78 5.11 4.70 12.79
N ALA A 79 6.10 5.58 12.92
CA ALA A 79 6.29 6.74 12.04
C ALA A 79 7.11 6.43 10.79
N THR A 80 7.18 5.15 10.38
CA THR A 80 7.90 4.75 9.16
C THR A 80 7.25 5.40 7.95
N MET A 81 8.06 5.99 7.06
CA MET A 81 7.56 6.54 5.80
C MET A 81 6.97 5.41 4.94
N VAL A 82 5.78 5.64 4.42
CA VAL A 82 5.09 4.69 3.53
C VAL A 82 5.34 5.04 2.06
N PRO A 83 5.46 4.04 1.18
CA PRO A 83 5.62 4.29 -0.24
C PRO A 83 4.31 4.74 -0.88
N VAL A 84 4.41 5.61 -1.88
CA VAL A 84 3.32 5.89 -2.84
C VAL A 84 3.75 5.33 -4.19
N PHE A 85 2.94 4.45 -4.75
CA PHE A 85 3.09 3.93 -6.11
C PHE A 85 1.98 4.49 -6.99
N ALA A 86 2.32 4.82 -8.24
CA ALA A 86 1.34 5.31 -9.20
C ALA A 86 1.57 4.70 -10.59
N TYR A 87 0.49 4.50 -11.33
CA TYR A 87 0.47 3.99 -12.71
C TYR A 87 -0.62 4.69 -13.53
N GLY A 88 -0.38 4.90 -14.82
CA GLY A 88 -1.32 5.54 -15.74
C GLY A 88 -1.02 7.03 -15.98
N PRO A 89 -1.95 7.77 -16.60
CA PRO A 89 -1.80 9.20 -16.86
C PRO A 89 -1.49 9.99 -15.59
N SER A 90 -0.56 10.95 -15.69
CA SER A 90 -0.15 11.83 -14.59
C SER A 90 0.50 11.12 -13.38
N SER A 91 0.88 9.85 -13.51
CA SER A 91 1.52 9.09 -12.43
C SER A 91 2.87 9.68 -11.97
N GLU A 92 3.57 10.41 -12.83
CA GLU A 92 4.81 11.10 -12.51
C GLU A 92 4.66 12.16 -11.40
N MET A 93 3.45 12.67 -11.18
CA MET A 93 3.15 13.66 -10.13
C MET A 93 3.33 13.10 -8.71
N PHE A 94 3.31 11.77 -8.55
CA PHE A 94 3.39 11.07 -7.27
C PHE A 94 4.81 10.62 -6.92
N ALA A 95 5.81 11.01 -7.71
CA ALA A 95 7.21 10.75 -7.38
C ALA A 95 7.75 11.71 -6.30
N GLY A 96 8.68 11.23 -5.48
CA GLY A 96 9.39 12.02 -4.48
C GLY A 96 8.96 11.72 -3.05
N VAL A 97 9.30 12.64 -2.14
CA VAL A 97 8.98 12.56 -0.71
C VAL A 97 8.17 13.81 -0.36
N TYR A 98 6.99 13.61 0.21
CA TYR A 98 6.04 14.67 0.53
C TYR A 98 5.07 14.20 1.62
N GLU A 99 4.35 15.15 2.23
CA GLU A 99 3.33 14.87 3.24
C GLU A 99 2.10 14.21 2.61
N ASN A 100 1.41 13.32 3.35
CA ASN A 100 0.25 12.60 2.82
C ASN A 100 -0.90 13.53 2.37
N THR A 101 -0.99 14.74 2.93
CA THR A 101 -1.96 15.78 2.51
C THR A 101 -1.81 16.17 1.05
N GLU A 102 -0.59 16.06 0.50
CA GLU A 102 -0.32 16.37 -0.91
C GLU A 102 -0.94 15.34 -1.86
N ILE A 103 -1.23 14.11 -1.41
CA ILE A 103 -1.87 13.09 -2.24
C ILE A 103 -3.26 13.56 -2.69
N HIS A 104 -4.03 14.18 -1.79
CA HIS A 104 -5.34 14.73 -2.12
C HIS A 104 -5.25 15.79 -3.23
N ASN A 105 -4.35 16.77 -3.05
CA ASN A 105 -4.16 17.86 -4.02
C ASN A 105 -3.70 17.33 -5.39
N LYS A 106 -2.75 16.39 -5.39
CA LYS A 106 -2.24 15.75 -6.61
C LYS A 106 -3.32 14.95 -7.35
N ILE A 107 -4.20 14.25 -6.63
CA ILE A 107 -5.33 13.54 -7.26
C ILE A 107 -6.26 14.54 -7.93
N LEU A 108 -6.64 15.63 -7.27
CA LEU A 108 -7.52 16.65 -7.84
C LEU A 108 -6.93 17.28 -9.11
N GLU A 109 -5.65 17.63 -9.06
CA GLU A 109 -4.92 18.17 -10.21
C GLU A 109 -4.86 17.16 -11.37
N ALA A 110 -4.54 15.89 -11.09
CA ALA A 110 -4.45 14.84 -12.11
C ALA A 110 -5.79 14.57 -12.82
N ILE A 111 -6.91 14.66 -12.11
CA ILE A 111 -8.25 14.47 -12.69
C ILE A 111 -8.87 15.78 -13.21
N GLN A 112 -8.08 16.86 -13.30
CA GLN A 112 -8.49 18.18 -13.79
C GLN A 112 -9.72 18.77 -13.06
N ILE A 113 -9.91 18.39 -11.79
CA ILE A 113 -10.88 19.04 -10.91
C ILE A 113 -10.12 20.15 -10.22
N VAL A 114 -10.12 21.31 -10.87
CA VAL A 114 -9.57 22.56 -10.32
C VAL A 114 -10.73 23.29 -9.65
N GLU A 115 -10.65 23.54 -8.34
CA GLU A 115 -11.48 24.56 -7.68
C GLU A 115 -10.98 25.97 -8.00
#